data_AF-A0A800C5P1-F1
#
_entry.id   AF-A0A800C5P1-F1
#
_cell.length_a   1.000
_cell.length_b   1.000
_cell.length_c   1.000
_cell.angle_alpha   90.00
_cell.angle_beta   90.00
_cell.angle_gamma   90.00
#
_symmetry.space_group_name_H-M   'P 1'
#
loop_
_entity.id
_entity.type
_entity.pdbx_description
1 polymer ?
#
loop_
_entity_poly.entity_id
_entity_poly.type
_entity_poly.pdbx_seq_one_letter_code
_entity_poly.pdbx_strand_id
1 'polypeptide(L)'
;MTVLKETAEKYQPYDLQKIEEIYQTFIDLLSQIPTVEAILTTQEGRVFCFWSVVNWLDDAIEDEIYQREGELMDRFPEDLFDFHLIERRDRNLEEIISPSSFAVYYLR
;
A
#
# COMPACT_ATOMS: atom_id res chain seq x y z
N MET A 1 27.20 -7.77 -15.89
CA MET A 1 26.18 -7.17 -14.98
C MET A 1 25.58 -5.98 -15.71
N THR A 2 24.75 -6.28 -16.72
CA THR A 2 24.38 -5.35 -17.82
C THR A 2 22.86 -5.33 -18.03
N VAL A 3 22.09 -5.52 -16.96
CA VAL A 3 20.62 -5.64 -17.04
C VAL A 3 19.91 -4.36 -16.57
N LEU A 4 20.61 -3.48 -15.82
CA LEU A 4 19.97 -2.33 -15.15
C LEU A 4 19.78 -1.08 -16.05
N LYS A 5 20.40 -1.01 -17.22
CA LYS A 5 20.30 0.19 -18.08
C LYS A 5 19.17 0.13 -19.12
N GLU A 6 18.81 -1.05 -19.60
CA GLU A 6 17.80 -1.20 -20.66
C GLU A 6 16.35 -1.06 -20.16
N THR A 7 16.13 -1.17 -18.85
CA THR A 7 14.79 -1.03 -18.25
C THR A 7 14.35 0.42 -18.12
N ALA A 8 15.24 1.40 -18.03
CA ALA A 8 14.81 2.79 -17.76
C ALA A 8 14.09 3.47 -18.95
N GLU A 9 14.27 2.98 -20.19
CA GLU A 9 13.79 3.66 -21.40
C GLU A 9 12.36 3.26 -21.84
N LYS A 10 11.74 2.25 -21.20
CA LYS A 10 10.46 1.67 -21.69
C LYS A 10 9.20 2.12 -20.97
N TYR A 11 9.30 2.99 -19.98
CA TYR A 11 8.25 3.08 -18.96
C TYR A 11 7.61 4.45 -18.91
N GLN A 12 6.46 4.59 -19.58
CA GLN A 12 5.57 5.73 -19.37
C GLN A 12 4.92 5.66 -17.97
N PRO A 13 4.72 6.80 -17.28
CA PRO A 13 3.97 6.86 -16.04
C PRO A 13 2.52 6.39 -16.25
N TYR A 14 1.91 5.81 -15.22
CA TYR A 14 0.48 5.47 -15.24
C TYR A 14 -0.37 6.73 -15.44
N ASP A 15 -1.51 6.57 -16.10
CA ASP A 15 -2.53 7.62 -16.05
C ASP A 15 -3.18 7.65 -14.65
N LEU A 16 -3.78 8.80 -14.33
CA LEU A 16 -4.40 9.04 -13.03
C LEU A 16 -5.55 8.06 -12.74
N GLN A 17 -6.26 7.61 -13.77
CA GLN A 17 -7.41 6.72 -13.62
C GLN A 17 -6.97 5.35 -13.11
N LYS A 18 -5.89 4.78 -13.67
CA LYS A 18 -5.34 3.51 -13.21
C LYS A 18 -4.77 3.60 -11.80
N ILE A 19 -4.13 4.72 -11.45
CA ILE A 19 -3.63 4.96 -10.08
C ILE A 19 -4.79 4.97 -9.09
N GLU A 20 -5.85 5.71 -9.40
CA GLU A 20 -7.06 5.80 -8.57
C GLU A 20 -7.74 4.43 -8.42
N GLU A 21 -7.84 3.65 -9.51
CA GLU A 21 -8.43 2.31 -9.49
C GLU A 21 -7.67 1.35 -8.56
N ILE A 22 -6.33 1.34 -8.64
CA ILE A 22 -5.48 0.49 -7.80
C ILE A 22 -5.59 0.89 -6.33
N TYR A 23 -5.50 2.19 -6.02
CA TYR A 23 -5.65 2.69 -4.65
C TYR A 23 -7.03 2.37 -4.08
N GLN A 24 -8.09 2.64 -4.83
CA GLN A 24 -9.45 2.37 -4.37
C GLN A 24 -9.67 0.87 -4.15
N THR A 25 -9.14 0.03 -5.03
CA THR A 25 -9.25 -1.43 -4.87
C THR A 25 -8.59 -1.90 -3.57
N PHE A 26 -7.40 -1.41 -3.25
CA PHE A 26 -6.73 -1.78 -2.00
C PHE A 26 -7.44 -1.24 -0.76
N ILE A 27 -7.94 0.00 -0.83
CA ILE A 27 -8.78 0.58 0.22
C ILE A 27 -10.01 -0.27 0.49
N ASP A 28 -10.72 -0.69 -0.56
CA ASP A 28 -11.92 -1.51 -0.44
C ASP A 28 -11.61 -2.89 0.15
N LEU A 29 -10.47 -3.49 -0.19
CA LEU A 29 -10.01 -4.77 0.34
C LEU A 29 -9.72 -4.69 1.84
N LEU A 30 -8.92 -3.71 2.27
CA LEU A 30 -8.53 -3.57 3.68
C LEU A 30 -9.61 -2.95 4.56
N SER A 31 -10.56 -2.20 4.01
CA SER A 31 -11.72 -1.69 4.78
C SER A 31 -12.59 -2.79 5.39
N GLN A 32 -12.41 -4.04 4.94
CA GLN A 32 -13.09 -5.21 5.49
C GLN A 32 -12.44 -5.73 6.78
N ILE A 33 -11.23 -5.27 7.12
CA ILE A 33 -10.47 -5.66 8.31
C ILE A 33 -10.63 -4.56 9.37
N PRO A 34 -11.47 -4.74 10.41
CA PRO A 34 -11.83 -3.65 11.33
C PRO A 34 -10.68 -3.09 12.16
N THR A 35 -9.54 -3.78 12.23
CA THR A 35 -8.36 -3.37 12.99
C THR A 35 -7.40 -2.49 12.19
N VAL A 36 -7.58 -2.40 10.87
CA VAL A 36 -6.85 -1.44 10.02
C VAL A 36 -7.53 -0.09 10.14
N GLU A 37 -6.84 0.89 10.70
CA GLU A 37 -7.40 2.23 10.93
C GLU A 37 -7.01 3.22 9.83
N ALA A 38 -5.95 2.94 9.08
CA ALA A 38 -5.54 3.78 7.97
C ALA A 38 -4.74 3.01 6.93
N ILE A 39 -4.77 3.56 5.71
CA ILE A 39 -3.90 3.17 4.60
C ILE A 39 -3.15 4.41 4.15
N LEU A 40 -1.85 4.27 3.98
CA LEU A 40 -0.99 5.31 3.44
C LEU A 40 -0.53 4.86 2.06
N THR A 41 -0.57 5.76 1.08
CA THR A 41 -0.13 5.46 -0.28
C THR A 41 0.86 6.49 -0.78
N THR A 42 1.83 6.01 -1.56
CA THR A 42 2.65 6.84 -2.43
C THR A 42 2.99 6.07 -3.70
N GLN A 43 3.48 6.77 -4.71
CA GLN A 43 3.92 6.17 -5.96
C GLN A 43 5.35 6.57 -6.26
N GLU A 44 6.24 5.58 -6.35
CA GLU A 44 7.63 5.76 -6.72
C GLU A 44 7.87 5.20 -8.13
N GLY A 45 7.70 6.06 -9.14
CA GLY A 45 7.75 5.65 -10.53
C GLY A 45 6.59 4.71 -10.90
N ARG A 46 6.85 3.41 -11.02
CA ARG A 46 5.84 2.37 -11.30
C ARG A 46 5.48 1.51 -10.10
N VAL A 47 6.12 1.75 -8.95
CA VAL A 47 5.84 1.01 -7.73
C VAL A 47 4.74 1.74 -6.96
N PHE A 48 3.65 1.02 -6.70
CA PHE A 48 2.62 1.46 -5.77
C PHE A 48 3.03 1.02 -4.37
N CYS A 49 3.35 1.99 -3.52
CA CYS A 49 3.79 1.71 -2.17
C CYS A 49 2.61 1.92 -1.20
N PHE A 50 2.34 0.91 -0.38
CA PHE A 50 1.23 0.89 0.54
C PHE A 50 1.71 0.61 1.96
N TRP A 51 1.17 1.33 2.93
CA TRP A 51 1.33 1.00 4.34
C TRP A 51 -0.04 0.80 4.97
N SER A 52 -0.26 -0.42 5.46
CA SER A 52 -1.41 -0.76 6.30
C SER A 52 -1.09 -0.35 7.73
N VAL A 53 -2.01 0.32 8.41
CA VAL A 53 -1.76 0.87 9.75
C VAL A 53 -2.75 0.29 10.75
N VAL A 54 -2.23 -0.41 11.77
CA VAL A 54 -2.99 -1.03 12.86
C VAL A 54 -2.51 -0.51 14.22
N ASN A 55 -3.36 -0.54 15.24
CA ASN A 55 -2.91 -0.22 16.60
C ASN A 55 -2.04 -1.33 17.19
N TRP A 56 -2.54 -2.56 17.13
CA TRP A 56 -1.91 -3.75 17.67
C TRP A 56 -1.96 -4.86 16.62
N LEU A 57 -0.85 -5.59 16.48
CA LEU A 57 -0.76 -6.68 15.53
C LEU A 57 -0.80 -8.02 16.24
N ASP A 58 -1.58 -8.95 15.69
CA ASP A 58 -1.46 -10.37 15.97
C ASP A 58 -1.34 -11.14 14.64
N ASP A 59 -0.91 -12.41 14.75
CA ASP A 59 -0.68 -13.27 13.58
C ASP A 59 -1.92 -13.38 12.67
N ALA A 60 -3.13 -13.33 13.24
CA ALA A 60 -4.36 -13.45 12.47
C ALA A 60 -4.66 -12.20 11.63
N ILE A 61 -4.43 -11.01 12.21
CA ILE A 61 -4.56 -9.73 11.50
C ILE A 61 -3.48 -9.63 10.40
N GLU A 62 -2.25 -10.03 10.70
CA GLU A 62 -1.15 -10.04 9.73
C GLU A 62 -1.46 -10.95 8.53
N ASP A 63 -1.87 -12.20 8.79
CA ASP A 63 -2.26 -13.16 7.76
C ASP A 63 -3.43 -12.62 6.91
N GLU A 64 -4.42 -11.98 7.53
CA GLU A 64 -5.56 -11.41 6.78
C GLU A 64 -5.11 -10.25 5.87
N ILE A 65 -4.24 -9.36 6.36
CA ILE A 65 -3.67 -8.25 5.56
C ILE A 65 -2.89 -8.82 4.36
N TYR A 66 -2.00 -9.79 4.59
CA TYR A 66 -1.21 -10.42 3.53
C TYR A 66 -2.08 -11.14 2.50
N GLN A 67 -3.18 -11.75 2.93
CA GLN A 67 -4.15 -12.30 2.00
C GLN A 67 -4.72 -11.21 1.08
N ARG A 68 -5.07 -10.03 1.62
CA ARG A 68 -5.61 -8.91 0.82
C ARG A 68 -4.58 -8.29 -0.11
N GLU A 69 -3.31 -8.22 0.30
CA GLU A 69 -2.21 -7.81 -0.56
C GLU A 69 -2.06 -8.78 -1.75
N GLY A 70 -2.12 -10.08 -1.50
CA GLY A 70 -2.14 -11.11 -2.55
C GLY A 70 -3.33 -10.94 -3.50
N GLU A 71 -4.53 -10.69 -2.97
CA GLU A 71 -5.73 -10.42 -3.79
C GLU A 71 -5.56 -9.18 -4.69
N LEU A 72 -4.83 -8.15 -4.25
CA LEU A 72 -4.52 -6.98 -5.08
C LEU A 72 -3.54 -7.36 -6.21
N MET A 73 -2.46 -8.08 -5.87
CA MET A 73 -1.46 -8.52 -6.84
C MET A 73 -2.06 -9.42 -7.92
N ASP A 74 -2.99 -10.30 -7.54
CA ASP A 74 -3.70 -11.18 -8.49
C ASP A 74 -4.59 -10.40 -9.45
N ARG A 75 -5.18 -9.28 -9.01
CA ARG A 75 -6.00 -8.40 -9.86
C ARG A 75 -5.15 -7.54 -10.81
N PHE A 76 -3.94 -7.20 -10.40
CA PHE A 76 -3.05 -6.29 -11.12
C PHE A 76 -1.66 -6.92 -11.35
N PRO A 77 -1.56 -8.06 -12.06
CA PRO A 77 -0.33 -8.88 -12.09
C PRO A 77 0.84 -8.25 -12.85
N GLU A 78 0.61 -7.19 -13.63
CA GLU A 78 1.65 -6.48 -14.38
C GLU A 78 2.20 -5.25 -13.62
N ASP A 79 1.59 -4.92 -12.48
CA ASP A 79 1.92 -3.75 -11.68
C ASP A 79 2.89 -4.11 -10.55
N LEU A 80 3.69 -3.14 -10.11
CA LEU A 80 4.69 -3.34 -9.06
C LEU A 80 4.16 -2.79 -7.74
N PHE A 81 4.27 -3.61 -6.70
CA PHE A 81 3.77 -3.27 -5.36
C PHE A 81 4.89 -3.38 -4.34
N ASP A 82 4.87 -2.47 -3.38
CA ASP A 82 5.69 -2.53 -2.17
C ASP A 82 4.77 -2.33 -0.95
N PHE A 83 4.62 -3.39 -0.16
CA PHE A 83 3.69 -3.42 0.97
C PHE A 83 4.43 -3.35 2.28
N HIS A 84 3.88 -2.58 3.21
CA HIS A 84 4.43 -2.35 4.53
C HIS A 84 3.30 -2.38 5.57
N LEU A 85 3.67 -2.73 6.79
CA LEU A 85 2.75 -2.80 7.92
C LEU A 85 3.28 -1.98 9.08
N ILE A 86 2.45 -1.07 9.60
CA ILE A 86 2.78 -0.21 10.74
C ILE A 86 1.89 -0.60 11.93
N GLU A 87 2.53 -1.06 13.00
CA GLU A 87 1.91 -1.24 14.31
C GLU A 87 2.19 -0.01 15.20
N ARG A 88 1.14 0.72 15.62
CA ARG A 88 1.31 1.99 16.36
C ARG A 88 1.49 1.84 17.86
N ARG A 89 0.97 0.79 18.49
CA ARG A 89 1.05 0.51 19.93
C ARG A 89 0.62 1.71 20.78
N ASP A 90 -0.58 2.22 20.52
CA ASP A 90 -1.23 3.39 21.13
C ASP A 90 -0.50 4.74 20.92
N ARG A 91 0.50 4.80 20.03
CA ARG A 91 1.15 6.05 19.66
C ARG A 91 0.36 6.77 18.56
N ASN A 92 0.40 8.11 18.58
CA ASN A 92 -0.15 8.91 17.50
C ASN A 92 0.59 8.62 16.19
N LEU A 93 -0.13 8.55 15.08
CA LEU A 93 0.46 8.23 13.77
C LEU A 93 1.55 9.23 13.36
N GLU A 94 1.36 10.51 13.69
CA GLU A 94 2.29 11.60 13.41
C GLU A 94 3.60 11.51 14.19
N GLU A 95 3.68 10.67 15.23
CA GLU A 95 4.91 10.40 15.96
C GLU A 95 5.74 9.26 15.33
N ILE A 96 5.17 8.53 14.38
CA ILE A 96 5.77 7.37 13.72
C ILE A 96 6.18 7.74 12.30
N ILE A 97 5.31 8.44 11.58
CA ILE A 97 5.53 8.87 10.20
C ILE A 97 5.23 10.35 10.04
N SER A 98 5.80 10.96 9.01
CA SER A 98 5.40 12.29 8.56
C SER A 98 4.26 12.15 7.53
N PRO A 99 3.01 12.54 7.84
CA PRO A 99 1.89 12.32 6.93
C PRO A 99 2.01 13.10 5.61
N SER A 100 2.83 14.16 5.57
CA SER A 100 3.03 14.98 4.36
C SER A 100 3.69 14.23 3.20
N SER A 101 4.27 13.06 3.46
CA SER A 101 4.89 12.20 2.44
C SER A 101 3.90 11.22 1.79
N PHE A 102 2.65 11.15 2.27
CA PHE A 102 1.68 10.13 1.87
C PHE A 102 0.31 10.74 1.55
N ALA A 103 -0.44 10.08 0.66
CA ALA A 103 -1.90 10.18 0.69
C ALA A 103 -2.43 9.28 1.80
N VAL A 104 -3.25 9.82 2.70
CA VAL A 104 -3.72 9.11 3.90
C VAL A 104 -5.23 8.86 3.80
N TYR A 105 -5.63 7.61 3.98
CA TYR A 105 -7.02 7.15 3.94
C TYR A 105 -7.39 6.52 5.29
N TYR A 106 -8.19 7.20 6.10
CA TYR A 106 -8.63 6.70 7.40
C TYR A 106 -9.83 5.76 7.27
N LEU A 107 -9.78 4.62 7.97
CA LEU A 107 -10.73 3.52 7.93
C LEU A 107 -11.41 3.32 9.29
N ARG A 108 -12.04 4.38 9.81
CA ARG A 108 -12.84 4.43 11.06
C ARG A 108 -12.08 4.26 12.37
#